data_AF-A0A7V9E4Q0-F1
#
_entry.id   AF-A0A7V9E4Q0-F1
#
_cell.length_a   1.000
_cell.length_b   1.000
_cell.length_c   1.000
_cell.angle_alpha   90.00
_cell.angle_beta   90.00
_cell.angle_gamma   90.00
#
_symmetry.space_group_name_H-M   'P 1'
#
loop_
_entity.id
_entity.type
_entity.pdbx_description
1 polymer ?
#
loop_
_entity_poly.entity_id
_entity_poly.type
_entity_poly.pdbx_seq_one_letter_code
_entity_poly.pdbx_strand_id
1 'polypeptide(L)'
;MVTTLDAATLRRWCAAGVEALDYHREEIDALNVYPVPDGDTGTNLLLTLRGAADLLRRELPEGAGSTAAVMARGALLGARGNSGIIVSQILRGIAEGVSAAASAPDGQAFADGLARAVALAYGAVAEPVEGTVLTVARAAAEAAKRAGSDKLDVVVAAAAAGAADALRET
;
A
#
# COMPACT_ATOMS: atom_id res chain seq x y z
N MET A 1 -0.70 9.99 -17.55
CA MET A 1 -0.11 9.88 -16.20
C MET A 1 -1.12 10.38 -15.18
N VAL A 2 -1.16 9.78 -13.99
CA VAL A 2 -2.06 10.18 -12.90
C VAL A 2 -1.49 11.43 -12.25
N THR A 3 -2.22 12.54 -12.25
CA THR A 3 -1.75 13.83 -11.74
C THR A 3 -2.39 14.22 -10.41
N THR A 4 -3.42 13.50 -9.97
CA THR A 4 -4.16 13.75 -8.72
C THR A 4 -4.54 12.43 -8.07
N LEU A 5 -4.63 12.42 -6.74
CA LEU A 5 -5.02 11.24 -5.96
C LEU A 5 -6.50 11.35 -5.55
N ASP A 6 -7.38 11.45 -6.54
CA ASP A 6 -8.82 11.55 -6.34
C ASP A 6 -9.49 10.19 -6.05
N ALA A 7 -10.78 10.21 -5.71
CA ALA A 7 -11.54 9.00 -5.42
C ALA A 7 -11.55 8.00 -6.58
N ALA A 8 -11.64 8.47 -7.83
CA ALA A 8 -11.65 7.62 -9.01
C ALA A 8 -10.28 6.92 -9.19
N THR A 9 -9.19 7.65 -8.96
CA THR A 9 -7.82 7.15 -9.01
C THR A 9 -7.58 6.10 -7.95
N LEU A 10 -7.99 6.36 -6.70
CA LEU A 10 -7.91 5.39 -5.60
C LEU A 10 -8.67 4.10 -5.89
N ARG A 11 -9.88 4.20 -6.47
CA ARG A 11 -10.67 3.04 -6.88
C ARG A 11 -9.99 2.23 -7.98
N ARG A 12 -9.47 2.91 -9.02
CA ARG A 12 -8.72 2.25 -10.10
C ARG A 12 -7.45 1.59 -9.58
N TRP A 13 -6.73 2.25 -8.67
CA TRP A 13 -5.53 1.70 -8.04
C TRP A 13 -5.86 0.44 -7.22
N CYS A 14 -6.90 0.49 -6.39
CA CYS A 14 -7.34 -0.66 -5.62
C CYS A 14 -7.75 -1.82 -6.53
N ALA A 15 -8.50 -1.56 -7.61
CA ALA A 15 -8.90 -2.59 -8.57
C ALA A 15 -7.70 -3.22 -9.30
N ALA A 16 -6.78 -2.39 -9.81
CA ALA A 16 -5.56 -2.85 -10.47
C ALA A 16 -4.66 -3.67 -9.53
N GLY A 17 -4.59 -3.28 -8.25
CA GLY A 17 -3.86 -4.06 -7.25
C GLY A 17 -4.51 -5.42 -6.97
N VAL A 18 -5.86 -5.51 -6.96
CA VAL A 18 -6.56 -6.80 -6.81
C VAL A 18 -6.26 -7.70 -8.01
N GLU A 19 -6.32 -7.17 -9.23
CA GLU A 19 -6.01 -7.92 -10.44
C GLU A 19 -4.55 -8.41 -10.45
N ALA A 20 -3.59 -7.55 -10.07
CA ALA A 20 -2.19 -7.91 -9.99
C ALA A 20 -1.92 -9.00 -8.94
N LEU A 21 -2.52 -8.89 -7.75
CA LEU A 21 -2.37 -9.91 -6.71
C LEU A 21 -3.06 -11.22 -7.09
N ASP A 22 -4.18 -11.19 -7.80
CA ASP A 22 -4.85 -12.40 -8.29
C ASP A 22 -3.98 -13.11 -9.33
N TYR A 23 -3.38 -12.35 -10.24
CA TYR A 23 -2.48 -12.86 -11.27
C TYR A 23 -1.19 -13.47 -10.70
N HIS A 24 -0.54 -12.79 -9.75
CA HIS A 24 0.72 -13.24 -9.14
C HIS A 24 0.52 -14.10 -7.87
N ARG A 25 -0.72 -14.44 -7.50
CA ARG A 25 -1.04 -15.12 -6.24
C ARG A 25 -0.17 -16.36 -5.99
N GLU A 26 -0.15 -17.26 -6.97
CA GLU A 26 0.54 -18.55 -6.86
C GLU A 26 2.07 -18.39 -6.85
N GLU A 27 2.58 -17.41 -7.60
CA GLU A 27 4.01 -17.06 -7.60
C GLU A 27 4.43 -16.53 -6.22
N ILE A 28 3.66 -15.62 -5.63
CA ILE A 28 3.92 -15.07 -4.30
C ILE A 28 3.77 -16.16 -3.22
N ASP A 29 2.75 -17.01 -3.31
CA ASP A 29 2.56 -18.15 -2.42
C ASP A 29 3.76 -19.12 -2.48
N ALA A 30 4.35 -19.33 -3.67
CA ALA A 30 5.53 -20.17 -3.85
C ALA A 30 6.84 -19.53 -3.33
N LEU A 31 6.93 -18.20 -3.34
CA LEU A 31 8.07 -17.45 -2.78
C LEU A 31 8.06 -17.39 -1.25
N ASN A 32 6.94 -17.74 -0.60
CA ASN A 32 6.78 -17.66 0.84
C ASN A 32 7.65 -18.71 1.57
N VAL A 33 8.94 -18.42 1.72
CA VAL A 33 9.94 -19.30 2.35
C VAL A 33 10.39 -18.83 3.74
N TYR A 34 9.91 -17.67 4.23
CA TYR A 34 10.32 -17.08 5.51
C TYR A 34 9.17 -16.36 6.24
N PRO A 35 9.02 -16.48 7.58
CA PRO A 35 9.68 -17.43 8.49
C PRO A 35 9.00 -18.81 8.51
N VAL A 36 7.76 -18.89 8.02
CA VAL A 36 6.96 -20.13 7.96
C VAL A 36 6.46 -20.30 6.52
N PRO A 37 6.85 -21.39 5.83
CA PRO A 37 6.41 -21.65 4.46
C PRO A 37 5.03 -22.31 4.45
N ASP A 38 4.01 -21.58 4.89
CA ASP A 38 2.61 -22.01 4.84
C ASP A 38 1.96 -21.77 3.47
N GLY A 39 2.68 -21.12 2.55
CA GLY A 39 2.28 -20.96 1.14
C GLY A 39 1.01 -20.13 0.96
N ASP A 40 0.73 -19.20 1.88
CA ASP A 40 -0.52 -18.44 1.87
C ASP A 40 -0.35 -16.92 1.71
N THR A 41 0.88 -16.40 1.56
CA THR A 41 1.14 -14.96 1.55
C THR A 41 0.40 -14.24 0.42
N GLY A 42 0.49 -14.71 -0.82
CA GLY A 42 -0.22 -14.15 -1.96
C GLY A 42 -1.74 -14.23 -1.77
N THR A 43 -2.24 -15.35 -1.26
CA THR A 43 -3.66 -15.53 -0.92
C THR A 43 -4.12 -14.53 0.16
N ASN A 44 -3.32 -14.33 1.21
CA ASN A 44 -3.59 -13.39 2.30
C ASN A 44 -3.62 -11.94 1.81
N LEU A 45 -2.66 -11.55 0.95
CA LEU A 45 -2.61 -10.22 0.34
C LEU A 45 -3.84 -9.97 -0.55
N LEU A 46 -4.20 -10.94 -1.40
CA LEU A 46 -5.35 -10.84 -2.28
C LEU A 46 -6.66 -10.67 -1.49
N LEU A 47 -6.88 -11.48 -0.45
CA LEU A 47 -8.08 -11.37 0.41
C LEU A 47 -8.14 -10.02 1.13
N THR A 48 -7.00 -9.52 1.59
CA THR A 48 -6.89 -8.20 2.22
C THR A 48 -7.35 -7.10 1.26
N LEU A 49 -6.83 -7.09 0.02
CA LEU A 49 -7.15 -6.05 -0.94
C LEU A 49 -8.56 -6.20 -1.55
N ARG A 50 -9.08 -7.42 -1.66
CA ARG A 50 -10.50 -7.66 -1.98
C ARG A 50 -11.41 -7.06 -0.90
N GLY A 51 -11.06 -7.18 0.38
CA GLY A 51 -11.79 -6.51 1.47
C GLY A 51 -11.85 -4.99 1.31
N ALA A 52 -10.76 -4.36 0.87
CA ALA A 52 -10.73 -2.94 0.54
C ALA A 52 -11.66 -2.60 -0.63
N ALA A 53 -11.55 -3.34 -1.74
CA ALA A 53 -12.35 -3.14 -2.94
C ALA A 53 -13.86 -3.34 -2.67
N ASP A 54 -14.22 -4.35 -1.88
CA ASP A 54 -15.60 -4.68 -1.53
C ASP A 54 -16.23 -3.54 -0.72
N LEU A 55 -15.52 -3.02 0.28
CA LEU A 55 -16.02 -1.93 1.10
C LEU A 55 -16.18 -0.63 0.30
N LEU A 56 -15.22 -0.33 -0.58
CA LEU A 56 -15.31 0.80 -1.51
C LEU A 56 -16.54 0.71 -2.42
N ARG A 57 -16.91 -0.48 -2.90
CA ARG A 57 -18.11 -0.69 -3.73
C ARG A 57 -19.40 -0.55 -2.94
N ARG A 58 -19.39 -0.88 -1.65
CA ARG A 58 -20.57 -0.79 -0.77
C ARG A 58 -20.85 0.64 -0.28
N GLU A 59 -19.81 1.38 0.08
CA GLU A 59 -19.98 2.69 0.74
C GLU A 59 -19.91 3.88 -0.22
N LEU A 60 -19.36 3.69 -1.42
CA LEU A 60 -19.31 4.71 -2.49
C LEU A 60 -18.86 6.13 -2.03
N PRO A 61 -17.76 6.28 -1.26
CA PRO A 61 -17.24 7.61 -0.91
C PRO A 61 -16.82 8.43 -2.14
N GLU A 62 -17.03 9.75 -2.08
CA GLU A 62 -16.76 10.67 -3.19
C GLU A 62 -15.43 11.42 -3.07
N GLY A 63 -14.97 11.69 -1.84
CA GLY A 63 -13.75 12.45 -1.57
C GLY A 63 -12.50 11.58 -1.56
N ALA A 64 -11.34 12.16 -1.86
CA ALA A 64 -10.05 11.45 -1.81
C ALA A 64 -9.77 10.87 -0.41
N GLY A 65 -9.82 11.72 0.63
CA GLY A 65 -9.60 11.30 2.02
C GLY A 65 -10.60 10.25 2.49
N SER A 66 -11.90 10.44 2.26
CA SER A 66 -12.92 9.45 2.63
C SER A 66 -12.78 8.14 1.86
N THR A 67 -12.41 8.20 0.58
CA THR A 67 -12.14 7.00 -0.23
C THR A 67 -10.91 6.25 0.30
N ALA A 68 -9.82 6.97 0.60
CA ALA A 68 -8.62 6.35 1.15
C ALA A 68 -8.89 5.74 2.53
N ALA A 69 -9.66 6.41 3.39
CA ALA A 69 -10.06 5.91 4.70
C ALA A 69 -10.92 4.64 4.60
N VAL A 70 -11.92 4.61 3.71
CA VAL A 70 -12.74 3.42 3.46
C VAL A 70 -11.90 2.27 2.91
N MET A 71 -11.00 2.55 1.97
CA MET A 71 -10.07 1.55 1.43
C MET A 71 -9.19 0.94 2.52
N ALA A 72 -8.56 1.77 3.36
CA ALA A 72 -7.73 1.32 4.48
C ALA A 72 -8.53 0.51 5.51
N ARG A 73 -9.76 0.94 5.84
CA ARG A 73 -10.65 0.20 6.74
C ARG A 73 -11.05 -1.15 6.15
N GLY A 74 -11.37 -1.20 4.86
CA GLY A 74 -11.75 -2.44 4.19
C GLY A 74 -10.58 -3.42 4.12
N ALA A 75 -9.37 -2.93 3.87
CA ALA A 75 -8.15 -3.73 3.96
C ALA A 75 -7.96 -4.31 5.36
N LEU A 76 -8.11 -3.49 6.41
CA LEU A 76 -7.98 -3.96 7.79
C LEU A 76 -9.02 -5.02 8.15
N LEU A 77 -10.29 -4.82 7.77
CA LEU A 77 -11.36 -5.79 8.03
C LEU A 77 -11.18 -7.09 7.22
N GLY A 78 -10.55 -7.00 6.04
CA GLY A 78 -10.23 -8.13 5.18
C GLY A 78 -8.89 -8.78 5.49
N ALA A 79 -8.08 -8.22 6.39
CA ALA A 79 -6.71 -8.65 6.62
C ALA A 79 -6.63 -10.11 7.09
N ARG A 80 -5.72 -10.86 6.49
CA ARG A 80 -5.43 -12.26 6.81
C ARG A 80 -3.94 -12.45 7.07
N GLY A 81 -3.60 -13.18 8.13
CA GLY A 81 -2.21 -13.41 8.54
C GLY A 81 -1.42 -12.12 8.81
N ASN A 82 -0.11 -12.27 9.00
CA ASN A 82 0.77 -11.14 9.26
C ASN A 82 0.92 -10.24 8.02
N SER A 83 1.04 -10.83 6.83
CA SER A 83 1.16 -10.11 5.55
C SER A 83 -0.03 -9.19 5.29
N GLY A 84 -1.26 -9.66 5.56
CA GLY A 84 -2.47 -8.84 5.45
C GLY A 84 -2.51 -7.70 6.47
N ILE A 85 -2.10 -7.93 7.72
CA ILE A 85 -2.01 -6.87 8.73
C ILE A 85 -1.00 -5.81 8.31
N ILE A 86 0.20 -6.20 7.85
CA ILE A 86 1.23 -5.27 7.38
C ILE A 86 0.68 -4.41 6.23
N VAL A 87 0.08 -5.01 5.20
CA VAL A 87 -0.48 -4.25 4.07
C VAL A 87 -1.65 -3.37 4.49
N SER A 88 -2.50 -3.81 5.43
CA SER A 88 -3.56 -2.95 5.97
C SER A 88 -3.00 -1.69 6.65
N GLN A 89 -1.86 -1.82 7.35
CA GLN A 89 -1.20 -0.69 8.00
C GLN A 89 -0.51 0.23 6.99
N ILE A 90 0.03 -0.31 5.90
CA ILE A 90 0.56 0.49 4.80
C ILE A 90 -0.56 1.35 4.19
N LEU A 91 -1.70 0.73 3.85
CA LEU A 91 -2.85 1.44 3.27
C LEU A 91 -3.42 2.48 4.25
N ARG A 92 -3.42 2.17 5.55
CA ARG A 92 -3.79 3.13 6.59
C ARG A 92 -2.87 4.35 6.62
N GLY A 93 -1.55 4.17 6.55
CA GLY A 93 -0.62 5.29 6.55
C GLY A 93 -0.78 6.20 5.33
N ILE A 94 -0.97 5.61 4.15
CA ILE A 94 -1.32 6.36 2.93
C ILE A 94 -2.63 7.13 3.14
N ALA A 95 -3.66 6.48 3.68
CA ALA A 95 -4.94 7.14 3.95
C ALA A 95 -4.85 8.30 4.95
N GLU A 96 -4.00 8.17 5.98
CA GLU A 96 -3.73 9.25 6.93
C GLU A 96 -3.07 10.45 6.23
N GLY A 97 -2.08 10.24 5.35
CA GLY A 97 -1.45 11.30 4.56
C GLY A 97 -2.42 11.97 3.58
N VAL A 98 -3.22 11.17 2.87
CA VAL A 98 -4.24 11.67 1.92
C VAL A 98 -5.34 12.46 2.62
N SER A 99 -5.73 12.06 3.83
CA SER A 99 -6.77 12.75 4.60
C SER A 99 -6.26 14.01 5.28
N ALA A 100 -4.96 14.09 5.57
CA ALA A 100 -4.32 15.27 6.12
C ALA A 100 -4.13 16.37 5.08
N ALA A 101 -4.04 16.00 3.80
CA ALA A 101 -4.01 16.95 2.70
C ALA A 101 -5.36 17.69 2.56
N ALA A 102 -5.30 18.93 2.08
CA ALA A 102 -6.49 19.69 1.70
C ALA A 102 -7.21 19.04 0.50
N SER A 103 -8.10 19.76 -0.19
CA SER A 103 -8.97 19.24 -1.25
C SER A 103 -8.28 18.53 -2.44
N ALA A 104 -6.96 18.65 -2.59
CA ALA A 104 -6.17 17.98 -3.62
C ALA A 104 -4.88 17.37 -3.03
N PRO A 105 -4.88 16.08 -2.65
CA PRO A 105 -3.67 15.40 -2.21
C PRO A 105 -2.65 15.31 -3.35
N ASP A 106 -1.47 15.85 -3.10
CA ASP A 106 -0.37 16.00 -4.06
C ASP A 106 0.74 14.96 -3.79
N GLY A 107 1.89 15.13 -4.46
CA GLY A 107 3.06 14.28 -4.28
C GLY A 107 3.62 14.33 -2.85
N GLN A 108 3.59 15.49 -2.19
CA GLN A 108 4.09 15.62 -0.82
C GLN A 108 3.19 14.88 0.16
N ALA A 109 1.87 15.01 0.03
CA ALA A 109 0.90 14.26 0.83
C ALA A 109 1.07 12.74 0.68
N PHE A 110 1.36 12.27 -0.54
CA PHE A 110 1.63 10.87 -0.79
C PHE A 110 2.95 10.40 -0.15
N ALA A 111 4.02 11.19 -0.26
CA ALA A 111 5.30 10.89 0.37
C ALA A 111 5.19 10.83 1.91
N ASP A 112 4.47 11.78 2.52
CA ASP A 112 4.22 11.80 3.97
C ASP A 112 3.36 10.59 4.39
N GLY A 113 2.36 10.23 3.59
CA GLY A 113 1.57 9.02 3.76
C GLY A 113 2.40 7.74 3.69
N LEU A 114 3.38 7.65 2.78
CA LEU A 114 4.31 6.52 2.72
C LEU A 114 5.24 6.46 3.94
N ALA A 115 5.78 7.59 4.39
CA ALA A 115 6.57 7.62 5.61
C ALA A 115 5.75 7.15 6.82
N ARG A 116 4.48 7.56 6.89
CA ARG A 116 3.55 7.10 7.93
C ARG A 116 3.22 5.62 7.81
N ALA A 117 3.04 5.13 6.59
CA ALA A 117 2.79 3.72 6.28
C ALA A 117 3.93 2.82 6.78
N VAL A 118 5.18 3.23 6.56
CA VAL A 118 6.37 2.51 7.07
C VAL A 118 6.35 2.45 8.59
N ALA A 119 6.14 3.58 9.28
CA ALA A 119 6.10 3.61 10.73
C ALA A 119 5.01 2.69 11.31
N LEU A 120 3.82 2.65 10.68
CA LEU A 120 2.72 1.77 11.09
C LEU A 120 3.01 0.30 10.81
N ALA A 121 3.59 -0.01 9.64
CA ALA A 121 3.92 -1.37 9.24
C ALA A 121 4.98 -2.00 10.16
N TYR A 122 6.06 -1.27 10.46
CA TYR A 122 7.08 -1.73 11.41
C TYR A 122 6.50 -1.89 12.81
N GLY A 123 5.65 -0.96 13.26
CA GLY A 123 5.01 -1.04 14.58
C GLY A 123 3.97 -2.17 14.72
N ALA A 124 3.51 -2.75 13.62
CA ALA A 124 2.57 -3.87 13.63
C ALA A 124 3.24 -5.25 13.71
N VAL A 125 4.57 -5.30 13.63
CA VAL A 125 5.36 -6.53 13.70
C VAL A 125 6.17 -6.51 14.98
N ALA A 126 6.08 -7.57 15.79
CA ALA A 126 6.78 -7.64 17.08
C ALA A 126 8.31 -7.61 16.91
N GLU A 127 8.82 -8.32 15.90
CA GLU A 127 10.25 -8.38 15.56
C GLU A 127 10.41 -8.08 14.05
N PRO A 128 10.49 -6.80 13.65
CA PRO A 128 10.61 -6.44 12.24
C PRO A 128 11.99 -6.82 11.70
N VAL A 129 12.00 -7.45 10.52
CA VAL A 129 13.23 -7.94 9.87
C VAL A 129 13.38 -7.28 8.49
N GLU A 130 14.60 -6.81 8.19
CA GLU A 130 14.97 -6.37 6.84
C GLU A 130 15.15 -7.58 5.89
N GLY A 131 15.01 -7.38 4.59
CA GLY A 131 14.86 -8.48 3.63
C GLY A 131 13.40 -8.93 3.46
N THR A 132 12.44 -8.11 3.89
CA THR A 132 11.00 -8.38 3.78
C THR A 132 10.27 -7.24 3.08
N VAL A 133 8.94 -7.35 2.94
CA VAL A 133 8.09 -6.24 2.46
C VAL A 133 8.31 -4.93 3.23
N LEU A 134 8.77 -4.98 4.48
CA LEU A 134 9.12 -3.81 5.28
C LEU A 134 10.28 -3.03 4.65
N THR A 135 11.31 -3.72 4.16
CA THR A 135 12.46 -3.13 3.44
C THR A 135 12.01 -2.43 2.17
N VAL A 136 11.16 -3.10 1.39
CA VAL A 136 10.61 -2.55 0.13
C VAL A 136 9.76 -1.30 0.41
N ALA A 137 8.89 -1.34 1.42
CA ALA A 137 8.07 -0.19 1.81
C ALA A 137 8.93 0.99 2.30
N ARG A 138 9.97 0.72 3.10
CA ARG A 138 10.92 1.73 3.58
C ARG A 138 11.67 2.38 2.41
N ALA A 139 12.17 1.59 1.47
CA ALA A 139 12.87 2.10 0.30
C ALA A 139 11.96 2.96 -0.59
N ALA A 140 10.70 2.56 -0.77
CA ALA A 140 9.70 3.33 -1.49
C ALA A 140 9.45 4.69 -0.84
N ALA A 141 9.25 4.73 0.48
CA ALA A 141 9.01 5.96 1.23
C ALA A 141 10.22 6.91 1.17
N GLU A 142 11.43 6.38 1.33
CA GLU A 142 12.65 7.18 1.23
C GLU A 142 12.88 7.72 -0.18
N ALA A 143 12.58 6.94 -1.22
CA ALA A 143 12.67 7.40 -2.61
C ALA A 143 11.61 8.48 -2.92
N ALA A 144 10.38 8.30 -2.45
CA ALA A 144 9.31 9.29 -2.54
C ALA A 144 9.73 10.63 -1.91
N LYS A 145 10.29 10.58 -0.70
CA LYS A 145 10.78 11.76 0.02
C LYS A 145 11.96 12.42 -0.69
N ARG A 146 12.92 11.64 -1.19
CA ARG A 146 14.08 12.15 -1.94
C ARG A 146 13.69 12.82 -3.24
N ALA A 147 12.55 12.47 -3.85
CA ALA A 147 12.07 13.12 -5.06
C ALA A 147 11.82 14.62 -4.86
N GLY A 148 11.49 15.06 -3.63
CA GLY A 148 11.42 16.47 -3.25
C GLY A 148 10.46 17.29 -4.13
N SER A 149 9.34 16.69 -4.56
CA SER A 149 8.38 17.28 -5.49
C SER A 149 6.95 17.16 -4.96
N ASP A 150 6.12 18.15 -5.30
CA ASP A 150 4.67 18.14 -5.12
C ASP A 150 3.94 17.43 -6.27
N LYS A 151 4.63 17.08 -7.35
CA LYS A 151 4.04 16.38 -8.50
C LYS A 151 3.84 14.90 -8.19
N LEU A 152 2.57 14.49 -8.16
CA LEU A 152 2.21 13.12 -7.79
C LEU A 152 2.85 12.06 -8.68
N ASP A 153 2.89 12.28 -9.99
CA ASP A 153 3.50 11.35 -10.95
C ASP A 153 5.00 11.17 -10.71
N VAL A 154 5.72 12.26 -10.41
CA VAL A 154 7.15 12.23 -10.07
C VAL A 154 7.38 11.43 -8.78
N VAL A 155 6.60 11.71 -7.73
CA VAL A 155 6.78 11.05 -6.43
C VAL A 155 6.41 9.56 -6.51
N VAL A 156 5.30 9.21 -7.17
CA VAL A 156 4.87 7.81 -7.34
C VAL A 156 5.89 7.04 -8.17
N ALA A 157 6.43 7.63 -9.24
CA ALA A 157 7.46 7.00 -10.05
C ALA A 157 8.75 6.75 -9.23
N ALA A 158 9.17 7.72 -8.43
CA ALA A 158 10.33 7.57 -7.55
C ALA A 158 10.10 6.48 -6.49
N ALA A 159 8.92 6.46 -5.87
CA ALA A 159 8.54 5.44 -4.88
C ALA A 159 8.56 4.03 -5.50
N ALA A 160 7.97 3.86 -6.69
CA ALA A 160 7.95 2.59 -7.41
C ALA A 160 9.36 2.13 -7.81
N ALA A 161 10.22 3.05 -8.28
CA ALA A 161 11.62 2.74 -8.59
C ALA A 161 12.38 2.29 -7.34
N GLY A 162 12.26 3.01 -6.22
CA GLY A 162 12.90 2.65 -4.97
C GLY A 162 12.43 1.30 -4.41
N ALA A 163 11.13 0.99 -4.56
CA ALA A 163 10.59 -0.33 -4.21
C ALA A 163 11.19 -1.45 -5.08
N ALA A 164 11.27 -1.23 -6.40
CA ALA A 164 11.79 -2.20 -7.34
C ALA A 164 13.30 -2.45 -7.16
N ASP A 165 14.07 -1.40 -6.86
CA ASP A 165 15.49 -1.52 -6.53
C ASP A 165 15.67 -2.37 -5.27
N ALA A 166 14.96 -2.05 -4.19
CA ALA A 166 15.04 -2.81 -2.95
C ALA A 166 14.62 -4.28 -3.13
N LEU A 167 13.53 -4.56 -3.87
CA LEU A 167 13.08 -5.93 -4.13
C LEU A 167 14.13 -6.78 -4.86
N ARG A 168 14.95 -6.18 -5.73
CA ARG A 168 16.04 -6.90 -6.41
C ARG A 168 17.21 -7.24 -5.49
N GLU A 169 17.33 -6.54 -4.37
CA GLU A 169 18.41 -6.67 -3.40
C GLU A 169 18.01 -7.51 -2.17
N THR A 170 16.72 -7.88 -2.04
CA THR A 170 16.19 -8.77 -0.98
C THR A 170 16.08 -10.21 -1.46
#